data_AF-A0A347VQ10-F1
#
_entry.id   AF-A0A347VQ10-F1
#
_cell.length_a   1.000
_cell.length_b   1.000
_cell.length_c   1.000
_cell.angle_alpha   90.00
_cell.angle_beta   90.00
_cell.angle_gamma   90.00
#
_symmetry.space_group_name_H-M   'P 1'
#
loop_
_entity.id
_entity.type
_entity.pdbx_description
1 polymer ?
#
loop_
_entity_poly.entity_id
_entity_poly.type
_entity_poly.pdbx_seq_one_letter_code
_entity_poly.pdbx_strand_id
1 'polypeptide(L)' 'MESSVQTTQNYTTDNYETNFLNAKNALIHCQDSKNLSSCLICPSLFNCQTRESYVANVYKKMNRGQSGSFDF' A
#
# COMPACT_ATOMS: atom_id res chain seq x y z
N MET A 1 -8.64 -32.09 13.85
CA MET A 1 -9.21 -30.98 13.06
C MET A 1 -8.26 -29.82 13.24
N GLU A 2 -7.62 -29.46 12.14
CA GLU A 2 -6.41 -28.66 12.05
C GLU A 2 -6.58 -27.27 12.66
N SER A 3 -5.59 -26.84 13.43
CA SER A 3 -5.18 -25.45 13.49
C SER A 3 -3.81 -25.39 14.12
N SER A 4 -2.82 -24.98 13.32
CA SER A 4 -1.68 -24.12 13.68
C SER A 4 -0.46 -24.50 12.82
N VAL A 5 -0.48 -24.08 11.55
CA VAL A 5 0.74 -24.01 10.75
C VAL A 5 1.49 -22.73 11.12
N GLN A 6 2.77 -22.92 11.41
CA GLN A 6 3.81 -21.97 11.82
C GLN A 6 3.88 -20.74 10.88
N THR A 7 4.45 -19.57 11.24
CA THR A 7 5.92 -19.35 11.23
C THR A 7 6.24 -17.88 11.62
N THR A 8 6.98 -17.72 12.72
CA THR A 8 8.18 -16.90 12.97
C THR A 8 8.38 -15.49 12.32
N GLN A 9 8.92 -14.60 13.17
CA GLN A 9 9.68 -13.35 12.94
C GLN A 9 8.93 -12.02 13.14
N ASN A 10 8.99 -11.52 14.38
CA ASN A 10 8.66 -10.15 14.77
C ASN A 10 9.95 -9.35 14.95
N TYR A 11 10.28 -8.46 14.02
CA TYR A 11 11.11 -7.25 14.20
C TYR A 11 10.96 -6.42 12.90
N THR A 12 10.52 -5.16 13.00
CA THR A 12 10.30 -4.16 11.90
C THR A 12 8.95 -4.16 11.15
N THR A 13 7.90 -4.83 11.64
CA THR A 13 6.56 -4.84 10.97
C THR A 13 5.75 -3.54 11.19
N ASP A 14 6.05 -2.78 12.24
CA ASP A 14 5.17 -1.71 12.74
C ASP A 14 5.11 -0.46 11.84
N ASN A 15 6.27 -0.03 11.32
CA ASN A 15 6.37 1.18 10.51
C ASN A 15 5.76 1.00 9.10
N TYR A 16 6.02 -0.15 8.45
CA TYR A 16 5.50 -0.42 7.11
C TYR A 16 3.98 -0.63 7.11
N GLU A 17 3.44 -1.31 8.12
CA GLU A 17 2.00 -1.48 8.26
C GLU A 17 1.32 -0.14 8.47
N THR A 18 1.84 0.68 9.40
CA THR A 18 1.31 2.02 9.68
C THR A 18 1.35 2.91 8.44
N ASN A 19 2.47 2.95 7.71
CA ASN A 19 2.58 3.76 6.49
C ASN A 19 1.64 3.29 5.38
N PHE A 20 1.48 1.97 5.21
CA PHE A 20 0.52 1.42 4.26
C PHE A 20 -0.92 1.81 4.62
N LEU A 21 -1.32 1.68 5.89
CA LEU A 21 -2.66 2.04 6.34
C LEU A 21 -2.92 3.55 6.18
N ASN A 22 -1.95 4.40 6.53
CA ASN A 22 -2.07 5.84 6.34
C ASN A 22 -2.22 6.21 4.86
N ALA A 23 -1.38 5.64 3.98
CA ALA A 23 -1.46 5.89 2.55
C ALA A 23 -2.78 5.36 1.94
N LYS A 24 -3.27 4.21 2.42
CA LYS A 24 -4.56 3.64 2.02
C LYS A 24 -5.72 4.55 2.41
N ASN A 25 -5.75 5.02 3.65
CA ASN A 25 -6.81 5.91 4.14
C ASN A 25 -6.79 7.25 3.38
N ALA A 26 -5.62 7.82 3.14
CA ALA A 26 -5.49 9.04 2.34
C ALA A 26 -6.00 8.84 0.90
N LEU A 27 -5.75 7.69 0.29
CA LEU A 27 -6.25 7.35 -1.04
C LEU A 27 -7.77 7.21 -1.07
N ILE A 28 -8.36 6.51 -0.08
CA ILE A 28 -9.81 6.37 0.05
C ILE A 28 -10.47 7.75 0.24
N HIS A 29 -9.95 8.59 1.15
CA HIS A 29 -10.48 9.94 1.32
C HIS A 29 -10.34 10.80 0.05
N CYS A 30 -9.25 10.65 -0.70
CA CYS A 30 -9.08 11.33 -1.99
C CYS A 30 -10.09 10.86 -3.04
N GLN A 31 -10.39 9.56 -3.07
CA GLN A 31 -11.42 8.99 -3.92
C GLN A 31 -12.81 9.51 -3.55
N ASP A 32 -13.17 9.45 -2.26
CA ASP A 32 -14.46 9.90 -1.74
C ASP A 32 -14.69 11.41 -1.98
N SER A 33 -13.69 12.25 -1.67
CA SER A 33 -13.79 13.71 -1.89
C SER A 33 -13.96 14.12 -3.36
N LYS A 34 -13.58 13.24 -4.29
CA LYS A 34 -13.73 13.43 -5.73
C LYS A 34 -14.89 12.63 -6.32
N ASN A 35 -15.65 11.91 -5.49
CA ASN A 35 -16.71 10.98 -5.92
C ASN A 35 -16.23 9.93 -6.93
N LEU A 36 -15.02 9.40 -6.73
CA LEU A 36 -14.42 8.37 -7.57
C LEU A 36 -14.47 7.03 -6.85
N SER A 37 -14.93 5.97 -7.52
CA SER A 37 -14.90 4.60 -6.98
C SER A 37 -13.55 3.89 -7.14
N SER A 38 -12.67 4.43 -7.99
CA SER A 38 -11.35 3.87 -8.26
C SER A 38 -10.40 4.93 -8.78
N CYS A 39 -9.09 4.76 -8.56
CA CYS A 39 -8.10 5.64 -9.18
C CYS A 39 -8.05 5.44 -10.71
N LEU A 40 -8.48 4.30 -11.25
CA LEU A 40 -8.43 4.02 -12.69
C LEU A 40 -9.34 4.94 -13.51
N ILE A 41 -10.38 5.47 -12.89
CA ILE A 41 -11.30 6.44 -13.51
C ILE A 41 -10.91 7.90 -13.17
N CYS A 42 -9.81 8.11 -12.45
CA CYS A 42 -9.35 9.45 -12.08
C CYS A 42 -8.63 10.11 -13.27
N PRO A 43 -9.02 11.33 -13.68
CA PRO A 43 -8.32 12.06 -14.76
C PRO A 43 -6.83 12.28 -14.48
N SER A 44 -6.45 12.34 -13.20
CA SER A 44 -5.06 12.51 -12.77
C SER A 44 -4.31 11.20 -12.59
N LEU A 45 -4.81 10.05 -13.06
CA LEU A 45 -4.26 8.71 -12.79
C LEU A 45 -2.72 8.63 -12.92
N PHE A 46 -2.17 9.19 -14.00
CA PHE A 46 -0.74 9.17 -14.31
C PHE A 46 0.09 10.22 -13.56
N ASN A 47 -0.55 11.21 -12.94
CA ASN A 47 0.10 12.32 -12.22
C ASN A 47 -0.51 12.52 -10.81
N CYS A 48 -0.90 11.41 -10.16
CA CYS A 48 -1.57 11.46 -8.86
C CYS A 48 -0.60 11.00 -7.76
N GLN A 49 -0.03 11.97 -7.06
CA GLN A 49 0.90 11.71 -5.96
C GLN A 49 0.29 10.86 -4.83
N THR A 50 -1.01 11.01 -4.54
CA THR A 50 -1.70 10.16 -3.55
C THR A 50 -1.71 8.69 -3.97
N ARG A 51 -1.94 8.42 -5.26
CA ARG A 51 -1.89 7.06 -5.81
C ARG A 51 -0.47 6.51 -5.78
N GLU A 52 0.50 7.29 -6.26
CA GLU A 52 1.91 6.89 -6.26
C GLU A 52 2.40 6.56 -4.85
N SER A 53 2.06 7.40 -3.86
CA SER A 53 2.36 7.16 -2.45
C SER A 53 1.75 5.86 -1.95
N TYR A 54 0.48 5.59 -2.25
CA TYR A 54 -0.15 4.32 -1.89
C TYR A 54 0.57 3.12 -2.50
N VAL A 55 0.84 3.15 -3.81
CA VAL A 55 1.53 2.06 -4.52
C VAL A 55 2.93 1.83 -3.94
N ALA A 56 3.69 2.89 -3.70
CA ALA A 56 5.02 2.79 -3.10
C ALA A 56 4.97 2.15 -1.70
N ASN A 57 3.99 2.50 -0.87
CA ASN A 57 3.84 1.93 0.46
C ASN A 57 3.33 0.49 0.45
N VAL A 58 2.54 0.08 -0.56
CA VAL A 58 2.21 -1.33 -0.80
C VAL A 58 3.47 -2.15 -1.06
N TYR A 59 4.33 -1.71 -1.99
CA TYR A 59 5.58 -2.42 -2.28
C TYR A 59 6.53 -2.47 -1.07
N LYS A 60 6.67 -1.35 -0.34
CA LYS A 60 7.47 -1.33 0.89
C LYS A 60 6.92 -2.30 1.94
N LYS A 61 5.60 -2.38 2.12
CA LYS A 61 4.99 -3.36 3.04
C LYS A 61 5.22 -4.79 2.57
N MET A 62 4.95 -5.10 1.30
CA MET A 62 5.07 -6.45 0.74
C MET A 62 6.50 -6.97 0.82
N ASN A 63 7.48 -6.11 0.56
CA ASN A 63 8.89 -6.48 0.59
C ASN A 63 9.55 -6.19 1.96
N ARG A 64 8.80 -5.73 2.97
CA ARG A 64 9.34 -5.27 4.28
C ARG A 64 10.50 -4.28 4.14
N GLY A 65 10.42 -3.40 3.14
CA GLY A 65 11.45 -2.42 2.80
C GLY A 65 12.63 -2.97 1.99
N GLN A 66 12.63 -4.24 1.61
CA GLN A 66 13.62 -4.77 0.69
C GLN A 66 13.33 -4.29 -0.73
N SER A 67 14.28 -3.58 -1.33
CA SER A 67 14.27 -3.29 -2.76
C SER A 67 14.73 -4.55 -3.51
N GLY A 68 13.79 -5.37 -3.95
CA GLY A 68 14.04 -6.34 -5.01
C GLY A 68 14.29 -5.58 -6.32
N SER A 69 15.27 -6.01 -7.11
CA SER A 69 15.47 -5.49 -8.47
C SER A 69 14.24 -5.84 -9.28
N PHE A 70 13.38 -4.86 -9.56
CA PHE A 70 12.32 -4.98 -10.55
C PHE A 70 12.77 -4.17 -11.75
N ASP A 71 13.31 -4.86 -12.75
CA ASP A 71 13.45 -4.32 -14.09
C ASP A 71 12.04 -4.07 -14.65
N PHE A 72 11.79 -2.83 -15.11
CA PHE A 72 10.55 -2.39 -15.74
C PHE A 72 10.73 -2.29 -17.25
#